data_AF-A0A3A0AGE2-F1
#
_entry.id   AF-A0A3A0AGE2-F1
#
_cell.length_a   1.000
_cell.length_b   1.000
_cell.length_c   1.000
_cell.angle_alpha   90.00
_cell.angle_beta   90.00
_cell.angle_gamma   90.00
#
_symmetry.space_group_name_H-M   'P 1'
#
loop_
_entity.id
_entity.type
_entity.pdbx_description
1 polymer ?
#
loop_
_entity_poly.entity_id
_entity_poly.type
_entity_poly.pdbx_seq_one_letter_code
_entity_poly.pdbx_strand_id
1 'polypeptide(L)'
;MNQARMRYGAYRGGMYYAGGSDCSDLFAINPLRRSATVVAVSAALLFGPIFFLHGDTRALFLIAGGWLAATGIIMCTPIVIWCLIEEAVLFVRRRITPPIEELDLSPRAYNLLRRHGFESIASVEQTPDSSLALLSNMDARAIREIRRAISIWRYRRWQERGFPADDMP
;
A
#
# COMPACT_ATOMS: atom_id res chain seq x y z
N MET A 1 1.71 35.17 -16.20
CA MET A 1 2.22 33.77 -16.22
C MET A 1 3.07 33.57 -14.98
N ASN A 2 2.82 32.53 -14.16
CA ASN A 2 3.52 32.16 -12.90
C ASN A 2 2.90 32.55 -11.54
N GLN A 3 1.62 32.24 -11.27
CA GLN A 3 1.12 32.18 -9.87
C GLN A 3 0.06 31.08 -9.57
N ALA A 4 -0.20 30.15 -10.49
CA ALA A 4 -1.31 29.18 -10.34
C ALA A 4 -0.87 27.73 -9.99
N ARG A 5 0.35 27.51 -9.48
CA ARG A 5 0.87 26.17 -9.16
C ARG A 5 0.89 25.81 -7.66
N MET A 6 0.38 26.68 -6.78
CA MET A 6 0.53 26.51 -5.32
C MET A 6 -0.78 26.26 -4.54
N ARG A 7 -1.80 25.59 -5.11
CA ARG A 7 -3.07 25.40 -4.39
C ARG A 7 -3.83 24.07 -4.55
N TYR A 8 -3.16 22.98 -4.95
CA TYR A 8 -3.79 21.65 -5.03
C TYR A 8 -2.97 20.53 -4.35
N GLY A 9 -2.32 20.84 -3.22
CA GLY A 9 -1.54 19.87 -2.43
C GLY A 9 -2.24 19.33 -1.18
N ALA A 10 -3.56 19.51 -1.03
CA ALA A 10 -4.24 19.36 0.26
C ALA A 10 -5.50 18.49 0.25
N TYR A 11 -5.58 17.48 -0.63
CA TYR A 11 -6.55 16.38 -0.47
C TYR A 11 -5.81 15.05 -0.57
N ARG A 12 -4.93 14.85 0.41
CA ARG A 12 -4.22 13.60 0.72
C ARG A 12 -5.23 12.62 1.32
N GLY A 13 -6.19 12.16 0.52
CA GLY A 13 -7.20 11.16 0.87
C GLY A 13 -6.62 9.75 0.85
N GLY A 14 -5.44 9.56 1.44
CA GLY A 14 -4.95 8.26 1.79
C GLY A 14 -5.51 7.89 3.16
N MET A 15 -6.44 6.94 3.21
CA MET A 15 -6.53 6.03 4.36
C MET A 15 -5.38 4.99 4.27
N TYR A 16 -4.18 5.48 3.94
CA TYR A 16 -2.98 4.90 4.53
C TYR A 16 -3.04 5.36 5.98
N TYR A 17 -2.78 4.46 6.92
CA TYR A 17 -2.48 4.83 8.30
C TYR A 17 -1.29 5.79 8.30
N ALA A 18 -1.54 7.08 8.09
CA ALA A 18 -0.68 8.18 8.49
C ALA A 18 -0.87 8.36 9.99
N GLY A 19 -0.61 7.29 10.74
CA GLY A 19 -0.30 7.40 12.15
C GLY A 19 0.98 8.21 12.19
N GLY A 20 0.88 9.42 12.74
CA GLY A 20 2.04 10.18 13.15
C GLY A 20 2.97 9.25 13.91
N SER A 21 4.26 9.52 13.80
CA SER A 21 5.30 8.98 14.67
C SER A 21 5.11 9.47 16.12
N ASP A 22 3.90 9.37 16.66
CA ASP A 22 3.65 9.47 18.08
C ASP A 22 3.99 8.10 18.65
N CYS A 23 5.19 8.03 19.24
CA CYS A 23 5.67 6.87 19.98
C CYS A 23 4.77 6.47 21.18
N SER A 24 3.64 7.14 21.40
CA SER A 24 2.73 6.97 22.53
C SER A 24 1.46 6.17 22.23
N ASP A 25 1.14 5.85 20.97
CA ASP A 25 -0.03 5.01 20.65
C ASP A 25 0.37 3.52 20.62
N LEU A 26 0.08 2.82 21.72
CA LEU A 26 0.41 1.40 21.92
C LEU A 26 -0.29 0.47 20.90
N PHE A 27 -1.37 0.94 20.27
CA PHE A 27 -2.23 0.13 19.39
C PHE A 27 -2.20 0.56 17.91
N ALA A 28 -1.72 1.76 17.58
CA ALA A 28 -1.49 2.20 16.19
C ALA A 28 -0.12 1.80 15.61
N ILE A 29 0.55 0.79 16.20
CA ILE A 29 1.86 0.34 15.74
C ILE A 29 1.66 -0.62 14.56
N ASN A 30 2.26 -0.29 13.41
CA ASN A 30 2.31 -1.17 12.25
C ASN A 30 2.83 -2.57 12.66
N PRO A 31 1.98 -3.62 12.61
CA PRO A 31 2.31 -4.95 13.17
C PRO A 31 3.52 -5.58 12.49
N LEU A 32 3.77 -5.24 11.21
CA LEU A 32 4.96 -5.67 10.47
C LEU A 32 6.24 -5.07 11.07
N ARG A 33 6.25 -3.78 11.41
CA ARG A 33 7.43 -3.12 12.01
C ARG A 33 7.75 -3.68 13.39
N ARG A 34 6.73 -3.91 14.21
CA ARG A 34 6.93 -4.45 15.56
C ARG A 34 7.46 -5.88 15.53
N SER A 35 6.82 -6.75 14.75
CA SER A 35 7.25 -8.15 14.63
C SER A 35 8.63 -8.26 13.98
N ALA A 36 8.94 -7.46 12.95
CA ALA A 36 10.28 -7.38 12.38
C ALA A 36 11.34 -6.91 13.39
N THR A 37 11.01 -5.95 14.26
CA THR A 37 11.93 -5.47 15.31
C THR A 37 12.21 -6.56 16.34
N VAL A 38 11.19 -7.29 16.78
CA VAL A 38 11.35 -8.42 17.72
C VAL A 38 12.19 -9.52 17.09
N VAL A 39 11.95 -9.87 15.83
CA VAL A 39 12.76 -10.86 15.10
C VAL A 39 14.20 -10.38 14.94
N ALA A 40 14.43 -9.11 14.59
CA ALA A 40 15.77 -8.55 14.44
C ALA A 40 16.56 -8.53 15.76
N VAL A 41 15.92 -8.10 16.85
CA VAL A 41 16.55 -8.11 18.20
C VAL A 41 16.85 -9.54 18.65
N SER A 42 15.91 -10.47 18.44
CA SER A 42 16.11 -11.88 18.81
C SER A 42 17.21 -12.54 17.96
N ALA A 43 17.26 -12.24 16.66
CA ALA A 43 18.34 -12.69 15.79
C ALA A 43 19.68 -12.10 16.24
N ALA A 44 19.75 -10.81 16.57
CA ALA A 44 20.97 -10.18 17.08
C ALA A 44 21.43 -10.81 18.41
N LEU A 45 20.50 -11.20 19.29
CA LEU A 45 20.82 -11.90 20.55
C LEU A 45 21.35 -13.31 20.33
N LEU A 46 20.93 -14.01 19.27
CA LEU A 46 21.47 -15.34 18.93
C LEU A 46 22.80 -15.24 18.18
N PHE A 47 22.85 -14.42 17.15
CA PHE A 47 24.01 -14.35 16.25
C PHE A 47 25.12 -13.45 16.77
N GLY A 48 24.81 -12.41 17.54
CA GLY A 48 25.80 -11.49 18.13
C GLY A 48 26.86 -12.23 18.97
N PRO A 49 26.47 -13.05 19.96
CA PRO A 49 27.42 -13.87 20.72
C PRO A 49 28.30 -14.79 19.87
N ILE A 50 27.77 -15.30 18.75
CA ILE A 50 28.51 -16.20 17.85
C ILE A 50 29.67 -15.46 17.17
N PHE A 51 29.45 -14.21 16.75
CA PHE A 51 30.45 -13.41 16.05
C PHE A 51 31.41 -12.68 17.00
N PHE A 52 30.95 -12.24 18.18
CA PHE A 52 31.72 -11.35 19.05
C PHE A 52 32.31 -12.01 20.31
N LEU A 53 31.67 -13.05 20.85
CA LEU A 53 32.15 -13.74 22.06
C LEU A 53 32.93 -15.00 21.71
N HIS A 54 33.85 -15.43 22.57
CA HIS A 54 34.72 -16.59 22.35
C HIS A 54 34.74 -17.50 23.59
N GLY A 55 34.97 -18.80 23.39
CA GLY A 55 35.08 -19.79 24.47
C GLY A 55 33.82 -19.93 25.32
N ASP A 56 33.98 -20.15 26.62
CA ASP A 56 32.90 -20.47 27.56
C ASP A 56 31.87 -19.34 27.74
N THR A 57 32.29 -18.09 27.54
CA THR A 57 31.39 -16.93 27.60
C THR A 57 30.31 -16.96 26.53
N ARG A 58 30.62 -17.49 25.34
CA ARG A 58 29.66 -17.70 24.26
C ARG A 58 28.62 -18.75 24.66
N ALA A 59 29.07 -19.87 25.20
CA ALA A 59 28.19 -20.96 25.62
C ALA A 59 27.23 -20.51 26.74
N LEU A 60 27.74 -19.80 27.75
CA LEU A 60 26.93 -19.24 28.84
C LEU A 60 25.84 -18.28 28.33
N PHE A 61 26.18 -17.37 27.41
CA PHE A 61 25.20 -16.44 26.84
C PHE A 61 24.11 -17.15 26.03
N LEU A 62 24.50 -18.12 25.20
CA LEU A 62 23.55 -18.88 24.36
C LEU A 62 22.64 -19.77 25.20
N ILE A 63 23.15 -20.38 26.27
CA ILE A 63 22.32 -21.19 27.18
C ILE A 63 21.39 -20.30 28.02
N ALA A 64 21.89 -19.18 28.56
CA ALA A 64 21.10 -18.32 29.45
C ALA A 64 20.03 -17.51 28.70
N GLY A 65 20.38 -16.92 27.56
CA GLY A 65 19.51 -16.00 26.81
C GLY A 65 19.05 -16.51 25.44
N GLY A 66 19.73 -17.50 24.86
CA GLY A 66 19.44 -17.98 23.51
C GLY A 66 18.07 -18.66 23.39
N TRP A 67 17.57 -19.30 24.44
CA TRP A 67 16.24 -19.92 24.42
C TRP A 67 15.11 -18.88 24.36
N LEU A 68 15.25 -17.73 25.03
CA LEU A 68 14.29 -16.62 24.94
C LEU A 68 14.29 -15.99 23.54
N ALA A 69 15.47 -15.85 22.94
CA ALA A 69 15.58 -15.38 21.57
C ALA A 69 14.98 -16.38 20.56
N ALA A 70 15.21 -17.68 20.78
CA ALA A 70 14.64 -18.74 19.94
C ALA A 70 13.11 -18.75 20.01
N THR A 71 12.51 -18.63 21.20
CA THR A 71 11.04 -18.55 21.33
C THR A 71 10.47 -17.29 20.69
N GLY A 72 11.15 -16.15 20.83
CA GLY A 72 10.78 -14.91 20.14
C GLY A 72 10.75 -15.06 18.63
N ILE A 73 11.76 -15.71 18.04
CA ILE A 73 11.79 -16.00 16.59
C ILE A 73 10.66 -16.95 16.21
N ILE A 74 10.54 -18.10 16.89
CA ILE A 74 9.52 -19.11 16.55
C ILE A 74 8.10 -18.52 16.58
N MET A 75 7.80 -17.67 17.57
CA MET A 75 6.48 -17.04 17.69
C MET A 75 6.25 -15.89 16.71
N CYS A 76 7.27 -15.07 16.44
CA CYS A 76 7.10 -13.87 15.62
C CYS A 76 7.30 -14.11 14.12
N THR A 77 8.12 -15.08 13.72
CA THR A 77 8.35 -15.44 12.32
C THR A 77 7.08 -15.74 11.54
N PRO A 78 6.13 -16.58 12.01
CA PRO A 78 4.89 -16.83 11.25
C PRO A 78 4.05 -15.56 11.09
N ILE A 79 4.04 -14.68 12.08
CA ILE A 79 3.33 -13.38 12.00
C ILE A 79 3.97 -12.49 10.94
N VAL A 80 5.31 -12.37 10.94
CA VAL A 80 6.03 -11.60 9.91
C VAL A 80 5.77 -12.18 8.52
N ILE A 81 5.85 -13.50 8.37
CA ILE A 81 5.59 -14.17 7.09
C ILE A 81 4.18 -13.86 6.61
N TRP A 82 3.17 -13.98 7.47
CA TRP A 82 1.79 -13.67 7.12
C TRP A 82 1.61 -12.21 6.69
N CYS A 83 2.16 -11.26 7.45
CA CYS A 83 2.11 -9.84 7.10
C CYS A 83 2.82 -9.54 5.78
N LEU A 84 3.96 -10.19 5.50
CA LEU A 84 4.65 -10.05 4.22
C LEU A 84 3.83 -10.61 3.06
N ILE A 85 3.14 -11.74 3.25
CA ILE A 85 2.24 -12.30 2.25
C ILE A 85 1.09 -11.34 1.96
N GLU A 86 0.45 -10.80 3.00
CA GLU A 86 -0.67 -9.86 2.84
C GLU A 86 -0.23 -8.59 2.08
N GLU A 87 0.88 -7.99 2.47
CA GLU A 87 1.44 -6.83 1.76
C GLU A 87 1.86 -7.18 0.32
N ALA A 88 2.42 -8.37 0.09
CA ALA A 88 2.74 -8.83 -1.26
C ALA A 88 1.47 -9.02 -2.11
N VAL A 89 0.41 -9.60 -1.54
CA VAL A 89 -0.89 -9.74 -2.21
C VAL A 89 -1.51 -8.39 -2.51
N LEU A 90 -1.48 -7.44 -1.57
CA LEU A 90 -1.95 -6.08 -1.79
C LEU A 90 -1.12 -5.35 -2.85
N PHE A 91 0.20 -5.53 -2.84
CA PHE A 91 1.09 -4.96 -3.85
C PHE A 91 0.80 -5.52 -5.24
N VAL A 92 0.64 -6.84 -5.36
CA VAL A 92 0.26 -7.51 -6.60
C VAL A 92 -1.12 -7.05 -7.06
N ARG A 93 -2.10 -6.98 -6.15
CA ARG A 93 -3.45 -6.47 -6.45
C ARG A 93 -3.41 -5.03 -6.95
N ARG A 94 -2.62 -4.13 -6.35
CA ARG A 94 -2.47 -2.75 -6.85
C ARG A 94 -1.82 -2.69 -8.23
N ARG A 95 -0.91 -3.61 -8.54
CA ARG A 95 -0.27 -3.71 -9.86
C ARG A 95 -1.25 -4.18 -10.94
N ILE A 96 -2.11 -5.15 -10.61
CA ILE A 96 -3.10 -5.74 -11.53
C ILE A 96 -4.35 -4.85 -11.65
N THR A 97 -4.83 -4.34 -10.52
CA THR A 97 -6.07 -3.58 -10.36
C THR A 97 -5.74 -2.21 -9.77
N PRO A 98 -5.26 -1.27 -10.62
CA PRO A 98 -4.94 0.08 -10.18
C PRO A 98 -6.22 0.74 -9.61
N PRO A 99 -6.13 1.40 -8.46
CA PRO A 99 -7.31 1.89 -7.78
C PRO A 99 -7.72 3.27 -8.33
N ILE A 100 -8.97 3.67 -8.10
CA ILE A 100 -9.51 4.90 -8.74
C ILE A 100 -8.82 6.18 -8.28
N GLU A 101 -8.04 6.17 -7.19
CA GLU A 101 -7.26 7.33 -6.73
C GLU A 101 -6.12 7.71 -7.69
N GLU A 102 -5.67 6.79 -8.55
CA GLU A 102 -4.69 7.10 -9.59
C GLU A 102 -5.30 7.93 -10.73
N LEU A 103 -6.62 7.88 -10.90
CA LEU A 103 -7.34 8.80 -11.78
C LEU A 103 -7.43 10.12 -11.03
N ASP A 104 -6.68 11.14 -11.47
CA ASP A 104 -6.69 12.52 -10.93
C ASP A 104 -8.04 13.21 -11.18
N LEU A 105 -9.09 12.67 -10.53
CA LEU A 105 -10.49 13.07 -10.63
C LEU A 105 -10.76 14.22 -9.66
N SER A 106 -11.78 15.02 -9.97
CA SER A 106 -12.30 15.96 -8.99
C SER A 106 -12.79 15.22 -7.74
N PRO A 107 -12.71 15.84 -6.55
CA PRO A 107 -13.20 15.23 -5.30
C PRO A 107 -14.67 14.79 -5.39
N ARG A 108 -15.48 15.47 -6.22
CA ARG A 108 -16.87 15.12 -6.46
C ARG A 108 -17.01 13.80 -7.22
N ALA A 109 -16.34 13.66 -8.37
CA ALA A 109 -16.40 12.46 -9.19
C ALA A 109 -15.81 11.25 -8.45
N TYR A 110 -14.69 11.45 -7.76
CA TYR A 110 -14.08 10.43 -6.91
C TYR A 110 -15.03 9.93 -5.81
N ASN A 111 -15.63 10.84 -5.04
CA ASN A 111 -16.55 10.46 -3.96
C ASN A 111 -17.83 9.79 -4.48
N LEU A 112 -18.31 10.15 -5.68
CA LEU A 112 -19.44 9.49 -6.31
C LEU A 112 -19.11 8.03 -6.64
N LEU A 113 -17.98 7.80 -7.33
CA LEU A 113 -17.53 6.45 -7.67
C LEU A 113 -17.33 5.58 -6.42
N ARG A 114 -16.66 6.13 -5.40
CA ARG A 114 -16.41 5.42 -4.14
C ARG A 114 -17.69 5.07 -3.39
N ARG A 115 -18.69 5.96 -3.35
CA ARG A 115 -19.99 5.68 -2.70
C ARG A 115 -20.77 4.57 -3.38
N HIS A 116 -20.58 4.41 -4.69
CA HIS A 116 -21.23 3.38 -5.50
C HIS A 116 -20.40 2.10 -5.61
N GLY A 117 -19.31 1.97 -4.81
CA GLY A 117 -18.51 0.74 -4.72
C GLY A 117 -17.49 0.55 -5.83
N PHE A 118 -17.19 1.59 -6.62
CA PHE A 118 -16.12 1.53 -7.61
C PHE A 118 -14.77 1.79 -6.93
N GLU A 119 -13.98 0.74 -6.75
CA GLU A 119 -12.66 0.83 -6.11
C GLU A 119 -11.50 0.76 -7.12
N SER A 120 -11.76 0.34 -8.37
CA SER A 120 -10.71 0.12 -9.38
C SER A 120 -10.96 0.84 -10.70
N ILE A 121 -9.89 1.23 -11.39
CA ILE A 121 -9.99 1.80 -12.74
C ILE A 121 -10.67 0.82 -13.69
N ALA A 122 -10.31 -0.46 -13.62
CA ALA A 122 -10.87 -1.51 -14.47
C ALA A 122 -12.39 -1.65 -14.31
N SER A 123 -12.91 -1.58 -13.08
CA SER A 123 -14.36 -1.67 -12.84
C SER A 123 -15.12 -0.48 -13.42
N VAL A 124 -14.54 0.73 -13.36
CA VAL A 124 -15.13 1.92 -13.98
C VAL A 124 -15.02 1.86 -15.51
N GLU A 125 -13.89 1.38 -16.05
CA GLU A 125 -13.67 1.26 -17.50
C GLU A 125 -14.66 0.29 -18.14
N GLN A 126 -14.89 -0.88 -17.53
CA GLN A 126 -15.82 -1.91 -18.01
C GLN A 126 -17.29 -1.52 -17.90
N THR A 127 -17.62 -0.56 -17.03
CA THR A 127 -19.01 -0.14 -16.83
C THR A 127 -19.42 0.82 -17.95
N PRO A 128 -20.53 0.60 -18.67
CA PRO A 128 -20.96 1.49 -19.74
C PRO A 128 -21.51 2.82 -19.21
N ASP A 129 -21.47 3.87 -20.03
CA ASP A 129 -21.94 5.22 -19.64
C ASP A 129 -23.41 5.25 -19.23
N SER A 130 -24.24 4.39 -19.83
CA SER A 130 -25.64 4.23 -19.44
C SER A 130 -25.77 3.74 -18.00
N SER A 131 -24.97 2.76 -17.58
CA SER A 131 -24.97 2.25 -16.21
C SER A 131 -24.40 3.29 -15.23
N LEU A 132 -23.36 4.04 -15.61
CA LEU A 132 -22.85 5.14 -14.80
C LEU A 132 -23.90 6.25 -14.63
N ALA A 133 -24.69 6.54 -15.66
CA ALA A 133 -25.76 7.54 -15.60
C ALA A 133 -26.93 7.14 -14.69
N LEU A 134 -27.11 5.85 -14.40
CA LEU A 134 -28.11 5.36 -13.44
C LEU A 134 -27.70 5.59 -11.98
N LEU A 135 -26.42 5.92 -11.74
CA LEU A 135 -25.93 6.17 -10.38
C LEU A 135 -26.51 7.47 -9.82
N SER A 136 -27.03 7.40 -8.60
CA SER A 136 -27.59 8.57 -7.92
C SER A 136 -26.55 9.70 -7.83
N ASN A 137 -26.97 10.92 -8.19
CA ASN A 137 -26.15 12.13 -8.24
C ASN A 137 -25.03 12.14 -9.29
N MET A 138 -25.06 11.23 -10.27
CA MET A 138 -24.16 11.26 -11.41
C MET A 138 -24.67 12.22 -12.48
N ASP A 139 -23.84 13.20 -12.88
CA ASP A 139 -24.16 14.11 -13.99
C ASP A 139 -23.31 13.78 -15.23
N ALA A 140 -23.79 14.21 -16.40
CA ALA A 140 -23.07 14.00 -17.66
C ALA A 140 -21.67 14.66 -17.66
N ARG A 141 -21.45 15.67 -16.81
CA ARG A 141 -20.15 16.31 -16.61
C ARG A 141 -19.17 15.37 -15.90
N ALA A 142 -19.58 14.74 -14.80
CA ALA A 142 -18.77 13.77 -14.08
C ALA A 142 -18.44 12.56 -14.95
N ILE A 143 -19.40 12.05 -15.74
CA ILE A 143 -19.14 10.94 -16.66
C ILE A 143 -18.06 11.31 -17.68
N ARG A 144 -18.15 12.50 -18.31
CA ARG A 144 -17.12 12.99 -19.24
C ARG A 144 -15.76 13.14 -18.57
N GLU A 145 -15.75 13.65 -17.35
CA GLU A 145 -14.52 13.80 -16.57
C GLU A 145 -13.86 12.45 -16.27
N ILE A 146 -14.64 11.47 -15.84
CA ILE A 146 -14.20 10.09 -15.58
C ILE A 146 -13.62 9.48 -16.86
N ARG A 147 -14.33 9.55 -17.98
CA ARG A 147 -13.85 9.00 -19.26
C ARG A 147 -12.59 9.67 -19.76
N ARG A 148 -12.49 10.99 -19.59
CA ARG A 148 -11.27 11.74 -19.91
C ARG A 148 -10.10 11.33 -19.02
N ALA A 149 -10.32 11.14 -17.72
CA ALA A 149 -9.27 10.70 -16.81
C ALA A 149 -8.77 9.28 -17.17
N ILE A 150 -9.70 8.37 -17.50
CA ILE A 150 -9.37 7.01 -17.94
C ILE A 150 -8.57 7.02 -19.25
N SER A 151 -8.96 7.83 -20.24
CA SER A 151 -8.22 7.89 -21.51
C SER A 151 -6.80 8.43 -21.34
N ILE A 152 -6.62 9.47 -20.51
CA ILE A 152 -5.31 10.01 -20.16
C ILE A 152 -4.45 8.96 -19.44
N TRP A 153 -5.03 8.27 -18.46
CA TRP A 153 -4.35 7.21 -17.72
C TRP A 153 -3.93 6.06 -18.64
N ARG A 154 -4.82 5.60 -19.53
CA ARG A 154 -4.56 4.54 -20.51
C ARG A 154 -3.43 4.92 -21.45
N TYR A 155 -3.45 6.17 -21.95
CA TYR A 155 -2.40 6.69 -22.81
C TYR A 155 -1.04 6.75 -22.10
N ARG A 156 -0.97 7.24 -20.86
CA ARG A 156 0.26 7.22 -20.05
C ARG A 156 0.80 5.80 -19.90
N ARG A 157 -0.06 4.83 -19.59
CA ARG A 157 0.36 3.44 -19.38
C ARG A 157 0.75 2.73 -20.68
N TRP A 158 0.25 3.18 -21.82
CA TRP A 158 0.69 2.75 -23.15
C TRP A 158 2.09 3.31 -23.48
N GLN A 159 2.33 4.59 -23.15
CA GLN A 159 3.66 5.21 -23.28
C GLN A 159 4.72 4.53 -22.42
N GLU A 160 4.42 4.25 -21.15
CA GLU A 160 5.34 3.56 -20.22
C GLU A 160 5.72 2.14 -20.68
N ARG A 161 4.84 1.49 -21.45
CA ARG A 161 5.08 0.16 -22.03
C ARG A 161 5.85 0.20 -23.35
N GLY A 162 6.24 1.37 -23.84
CA GLY A 162 7.05 1.51 -25.06
C GLY A 162 6.25 1.35 -26.35
N PHE A 163 4.98 1.76 -26.35
CA PHE A 163 4.12 1.75 -27.55
C PHE A 163 3.85 0.36 -28.17
N PRO A 164 3.34 -0.61 -27.40
CA PRO A 164 2.95 -1.90 -27.95
C PRO A 164 1.84 -1.74 -29.01
N ALA A 165 1.98 -2.44 -30.15
CA ALA A 165 1.08 -2.33 -31.29
C ALA A 165 -0.33 -2.90 -31.03
N ASP A 166 -0.45 -3.83 -30.08
CA ASP A 166 -1.68 -4.58 -29.81
C ASP A 166 -2.70 -3.82 -28.94
N ASP A 167 -2.26 -2.76 -28.24
CA ASP A 167 -3.04 -2.04 -27.23
C ASP A 167 -3.27 -0.56 -27.61
N MET A 168 -3.58 -0.26 -28.87
CA MET A 168 -3.82 1.14 -29.28
C MET A 168 -5.10 1.69 -28.59
N PRO A 169 -5.00 2.77 -27.80
CA PRO A 169 -6.13 3.35 -27.07
C PRO A 169 -7.12 4.10 -27.96
#